data_AF-A0A7C1BWC3-F1
#
_entry.id   AF-A0A7C1BWC3-F1
#
_cell.length_a   1.000
_cell.length_b   1.000
_cell.length_c   1.000
_cell.angle_alpha   90.00
_cell.angle_beta   90.00
_cell.angle_gamma   90.00
#
_symmetry.space_group_name_H-M   'P 1'
#
loop_
_entity.id
_entity.type
_entity.pdbx_description
1 polymer ?
#
loop_
_entity_poly.entity_id
_entity_poly.type
_entity_poly.pdbx_seq_one_letter_code
_entity_poly.pdbx_strand_id
1 'polypeptide(L)'
;MEKYIETYQNYLSEVRKEIHKNFPEETNMIIEFINNWIDIIPVKEGWEEYIHSLQGVLLFHLWKILNWIGYEVLSGKYFEAFRDCRFVFEASILSVIMEDAIESRVYEKWKNLSPFDLKCEILRLWEALRDKGIYRKEDKTNRIRKLVEEHISKSNLSEEEKKEYLELYCSILCDERLKYNIPKMIEECKRFLPIEDKEQLLKDTWKILNKYTHFTNTFCDIVLDDPDFVFIETMNENLFKECFRAYFNTMDLFYCILCWRFPKVKEEMKDKVIDWWNKNFSLHLELTEGIVDGEKNGTGDP
;
A
#
# COMPACT_ATOMS: atom_id res chain seq x y z
N MET A 1 -5.76 -36.03 -5.85
CA MET A 1 -5.48 -34.70 -5.27
C MET A 1 -3.98 -34.50 -5.12
N GLU A 2 -3.27 -35.33 -4.35
CA GLU A 2 -1.81 -35.23 -4.16
C GLU A 2 -1.02 -35.21 -5.48
N LYS A 3 -1.27 -36.16 -6.39
CA LYS A 3 -0.64 -36.20 -7.72
C LYS A 3 -0.88 -34.93 -8.56
N TYR A 4 -2.04 -34.29 -8.41
CA TYR A 4 -2.35 -33.05 -9.11
C TYR A 4 -1.52 -31.89 -8.53
N ILE A 5 -1.47 -31.78 -7.19
CA ILE A 5 -0.65 -30.77 -6.49
C ILE A 5 0.82 -30.92 -6.88
N GLU A 6 1.36 -32.14 -6.85
CA GLU A 6 2.75 -32.41 -7.21
C GLU A 6 3.06 -32.04 -8.66
N THR A 7 2.22 -32.48 -9.61
CA THR A 7 2.36 -32.13 -11.03
C THR A 7 2.36 -30.62 -11.23
N TYR A 8 1.41 -29.92 -10.61
CA TYR A 8 1.28 -28.48 -10.73
C TYR A 8 2.47 -27.73 -10.10
N GLN A 9 2.97 -28.19 -8.94
CA GLN A 9 4.17 -27.60 -8.31
C GLN A 9 5.42 -27.80 -9.16
N ASN A 10 5.57 -28.97 -9.79
CA ASN A 10 6.68 -29.24 -10.72
C ASN A 10 6.62 -28.30 -11.91
N TYR A 11 5.43 -28.10 -12.48
CA TYR A 11 5.21 -27.17 -13.58
C TYR A 11 5.60 -25.72 -13.20
N LEU A 12 5.09 -25.20 -12.08
CA LEU A 12 5.48 -23.85 -11.61
C LEU A 12 6.98 -23.75 -11.29
N SER A 13 7.63 -24.85 -10.89
CA SER A 13 9.08 -24.91 -10.67
C SER A 13 9.86 -24.76 -11.97
N GLU A 14 9.37 -25.31 -13.08
CA GLU A 14 9.97 -25.13 -14.40
C GLU A 14 9.87 -23.67 -14.85
N VAL A 15 8.69 -23.05 -14.71
CA VAL A 15 8.49 -21.61 -14.99
C VAL A 15 9.45 -20.74 -14.17
N ARG A 16 9.57 -21.01 -12.86
CA ARG A 16 10.52 -20.27 -11.99
C ARG A 16 11.97 -20.41 -12.46
N LYS A 17 12.39 -21.62 -12.85
CA LYS A 17 13.75 -21.86 -13.37
C LYS A 17 13.98 -21.11 -14.67
N GLU A 18 12.98 -21.08 -15.55
CA GLU A 18 13.04 -20.32 -16.79
C GLU A 18 13.16 -18.82 -16.53
N ILE A 19 12.33 -18.25 -15.66
CA ILE A 19 12.41 -16.84 -15.25
C ILE A 19 13.75 -16.52 -14.63
N HIS A 20 14.23 -17.32 -13.67
CA HIS A 20 15.53 -17.09 -13.03
C HIS A 20 16.69 -17.13 -14.03
N LYS A 21 16.62 -18.01 -15.04
CA LYS A 21 17.63 -18.10 -16.09
C LYS A 21 17.62 -16.87 -17.01
N ASN A 22 16.43 -16.35 -17.34
CA ASN A 22 16.28 -15.25 -18.30
C ASN A 22 16.39 -13.86 -17.65
N PHE A 23 16.01 -13.73 -16.36
CA PHE A 23 15.97 -12.50 -15.57
C PHE A 23 16.60 -12.70 -14.18
N PRO A 24 17.91 -13.03 -14.11
CA PRO A 24 18.56 -13.37 -12.85
C PRO A 24 18.62 -12.18 -11.87
N GLU A 25 18.84 -10.95 -12.37
CA GLU A 25 18.95 -9.76 -11.53
C GLU A 25 17.59 -9.41 -10.90
N GLU A 26 16.53 -9.33 -11.69
CA GLU A 26 15.18 -9.04 -11.23
C GLU A 26 14.67 -10.12 -10.26
N THR A 27 14.99 -11.39 -10.54
CA THR A 27 14.66 -12.50 -9.63
C THR A 27 15.34 -12.33 -8.28
N ASN A 28 16.64 -11.98 -8.27
CA ASN A 28 17.37 -11.74 -7.04
C ASN A 28 16.79 -10.52 -6.30
N MET A 29 16.45 -9.42 -6.99
CA MET A 29 15.82 -8.26 -6.35
C MET A 29 14.49 -8.62 -5.68
N ILE A 30 13.63 -9.44 -6.32
CA ILE A 30 12.38 -9.91 -5.72
C ILE A 30 12.65 -10.71 -4.43
N ILE A 31 13.65 -11.60 -4.46
CA ILE A 31 14.04 -12.39 -3.28
C ILE A 31 14.61 -11.49 -2.18
N GLU A 32 15.38 -10.47 -2.53
CA GLU A 32 15.98 -9.58 -1.53
C GLU A 32 14.96 -8.64 -0.90
N PHE A 33 13.92 -8.19 -1.63
CA PHE A 33 12.80 -7.52 -1.00
C PHE A 33 12.21 -8.38 0.12
N ILE A 34 12.10 -9.69 -0.08
CA ILE A 34 11.63 -10.65 0.93
C ILE A 34 12.63 -10.78 2.09
N ASN A 35 13.94 -10.82 1.82
CA ASN A 35 14.94 -10.98 2.87
C ASN A 35 15.07 -9.73 3.77
N ASN A 36 15.05 -8.53 3.17
CA ASN A 36 15.23 -7.25 3.87
C ASN A 36 14.17 -6.99 4.95
N TRP A 37 13.00 -7.62 4.84
CA TRP A 37 11.93 -7.50 5.82
C TRP A 37 12.30 -7.92 7.25
N ILE A 38 13.24 -8.87 7.41
CA ILE A 38 13.72 -9.28 8.73
C ILE A 38 14.45 -8.13 9.43
N ASP A 39 15.14 -7.29 8.66
CA ASP A 39 15.89 -6.14 9.19
C ASP A 39 14.97 -4.93 9.45
N ILE A 40 13.82 -4.86 8.79
CA ILE A 40 12.86 -3.74 8.87
C ILE A 40 11.79 -3.97 9.96
N ILE A 41 11.33 -5.21 10.18
CA ILE A 41 10.24 -5.48 11.14
C ILE A 41 10.76 -5.64 12.57
N PRO A 42 10.13 -5.00 13.58
CA PRO A 42 10.34 -5.36 14.98
C PRO A 42 9.69 -6.72 15.29
N VAL A 43 10.44 -7.82 15.17
CA VAL A 43 9.91 -9.21 15.26
C VAL A 43 9.57 -9.64 16.70
N LYS A 44 9.96 -8.89 17.76
CA LYS A 44 9.76 -9.32 19.16
C LYS A 44 9.44 -8.22 20.17
N GLU A 45 10.07 -7.05 20.07
CA GLU A 45 9.91 -5.94 21.01
C GLU A 45 9.72 -4.64 20.22
N GLY A 46 8.77 -3.79 20.65
CA GLY A 46 8.51 -2.49 20.04
C GLY A 46 7.49 -2.51 18.89
N TRP A 47 6.82 -3.64 18.63
CA TRP A 47 5.72 -3.70 17.65
C TRP A 47 4.51 -2.89 18.10
N GLU A 48 4.37 -2.68 19.41
CA GLU A 48 3.34 -1.89 20.06
C GLU A 48 3.28 -0.46 19.50
N GLU A 49 4.43 0.11 19.14
CA GLU A 49 4.53 1.47 18.58
C GLU A 49 3.94 1.56 17.16
N TYR A 50 3.85 0.44 16.45
CA TYR A 50 3.44 0.39 15.04
C TYR A 50 1.95 0.15 14.89
N ILE A 51 1.38 -0.71 15.74
CA ILE A 51 -0.02 -1.18 15.60
C ILE A 51 -1.06 -0.10 15.83
N HIS A 52 -0.68 1.04 16.40
CA HIS A 52 -1.57 2.17 16.54
C HIS A 52 -1.78 2.94 15.22
N SER A 53 -0.98 2.69 14.17
CA SER A 53 -1.08 3.37 12.88
C SER A 53 -1.57 2.46 11.74
N LEU A 54 -2.20 3.04 10.72
CA LEU A 54 -2.61 2.30 9.52
C LEU A 54 -1.39 1.70 8.79
N GLN A 55 -0.29 2.46 8.68
CA GLN A 55 0.95 2.03 8.04
C GLN A 55 1.58 0.84 8.78
N GLY A 56 1.57 0.85 10.11
CA GLY A 56 2.14 -0.22 10.91
C GLY A 56 1.30 -1.50 10.84
N VAL A 57 -0.02 -1.40 10.83
CA VAL A 57 -0.86 -2.59 10.58
C VAL A 57 -0.68 -3.12 9.15
N LEU A 58 -0.56 -2.23 8.17
CA LEU A 58 -0.19 -2.61 6.81
C LEU A 58 1.18 -3.29 6.77
N LEU A 59 2.21 -2.81 7.45
CA LEU A 59 3.53 -3.45 7.55
C LEU A 59 3.43 -4.93 7.91
N PHE A 60 2.74 -5.26 9.00
CA PHE A 60 2.62 -6.66 9.45
C PHE A 60 1.79 -7.53 8.51
N HIS A 61 0.79 -6.96 7.83
CA HIS A 61 -0.02 -7.67 6.86
C HIS A 61 0.74 -7.91 5.54
N LEU A 62 1.42 -6.86 5.06
CA LEU A 62 2.07 -6.81 3.76
C LEU A 62 3.27 -7.74 3.68
N TRP A 63 3.97 -7.99 4.78
CA TRP A 63 5.01 -9.03 4.82
C TRP A 63 4.58 -10.35 4.17
N LYS A 64 3.38 -10.84 4.54
CA LYS A 64 2.86 -12.11 4.02
C LYS A 64 2.45 -12.00 2.55
N ILE A 65 1.83 -10.87 2.19
CA ILE A 65 1.33 -10.62 0.84
C ILE A 65 2.48 -10.43 -0.14
N LEU A 66 3.56 -9.78 0.25
CA LEU A 66 4.68 -9.49 -0.65
C LEU A 66 5.50 -10.72 -1.00
N ASN A 67 5.64 -11.66 -0.05
CA ASN A 67 6.19 -12.98 -0.34
C ASN A 67 5.32 -13.73 -1.35
N TRP A 68 4.01 -13.60 -1.23
CA TRP A 68 3.06 -14.19 -2.15
C TRP A 68 3.12 -13.56 -3.54
N ILE A 69 3.14 -12.23 -3.64
CA ILE A 69 3.26 -11.51 -4.91
C ILE A 69 4.59 -11.86 -5.59
N GLY A 70 5.70 -11.87 -4.86
CA GLY A 70 6.99 -12.29 -5.41
C GLY A 70 6.94 -13.71 -5.97
N TYR A 71 6.30 -14.64 -5.25
CA TYR A 71 6.06 -16.00 -5.73
C TYR A 71 5.18 -16.05 -6.99
N GLU A 72 4.13 -15.23 -7.07
CA GLU A 72 3.25 -15.13 -8.23
C GLU A 72 3.99 -14.60 -9.47
N VAL A 73 4.78 -13.53 -9.32
CA VAL A 73 5.63 -12.98 -10.39
C VAL A 73 6.58 -14.06 -10.92
N LEU A 74 7.29 -14.74 -10.02
CA LEU A 74 8.26 -15.77 -10.40
C LEU A 74 7.59 -17.05 -10.93
N SER A 75 6.30 -17.26 -10.69
CA SER A 75 5.58 -18.46 -11.14
C SER A 75 4.69 -18.19 -12.36
N GLY A 76 4.84 -17.05 -13.04
CA GLY A 76 4.07 -16.72 -14.25
C GLY A 76 2.64 -16.25 -13.99
N LYS A 77 2.26 -16.01 -12.73
CA LYS A 77 0.91 -15.57 -12.31
C LYS A 77 0.77 -14.06 -12.34
N TYR A 78 1.05 -13.45 -13.50
CA TYR A 78 1.23 -12.01 -13.58
C TYR A 78 -0.06 -11.22 -13.28
N PHE A 79 -1.24 -11.72 -13.67
CA PHE A 79 -2.51 -11.02 -13.43
C PHE A 79 -2.87 -11.00 -11.94
N GLU A 80 -2.67 -12.11 -11.24
CA GLU A 80 -2.80 -12.18 -9.78
C GLU A 80 -1.79 -11.25 -9.11
N ALA A 81 -0.52 -11.30 -9.52
CA ALA A 81 0.51 -10.43 -9.00
C ALA A 81 0.18 -8.94 -9.21
N PHE A 82 -0.36 -8.55 -10.38
CA PHE A 82 -0.79 -7.16 -10.61
C PHE A 82 -1.94 -6.74 -9.70
N ARG A 83 -2.94 -7.60 -9.50
CA ARG A 83 -4.09 -7.31 -8.62
C ARG A 83 -3.64 -7.16 -7.17
N ASP A 84 -2.80 -8.07 -6.70
CA ASP A 84 -2.35 -8.10 -5.32
C ASP A 84 -1.35 -6.96 -5.06
N CYS A 85 -0.48 -6.64 -6.03
CA CYS A 85 0.39 -5.47 -6.00
C CYS A 85 -0.41 -4.15 -6.01
N ARG A 86 -1.52 -4.09 -6.75
CA ARG A 86 -2.42 -2.92 -6.74
C ARG A 86 -2.99 -2.67 -5.35
N PHE A 87 -3.40 -3.73 -4.66
CA PHE A 87 -3.88 -3.60 -3.29
C PHE A 87 -2.82 -2.96 -2.39
N VAL A 88 -1.56 -3.42 -2.46
CA VAL A 88 -0.45 -2.84 -1.68
C VAL A 88 -0.24 -1.37 -2.04
N PHE A 89 -0.20 -1.04 -3.33
CA PHE A 89 0.02 0.32 -3.82
C PHE A 89 -1.07 1.29 -3.34
N GLU A 90 -2.34 0.94 -3.56
CA GLU A 90 -3.47 1.80 -3.18
C GLU A 90 -3.61 1.91 -1.66
N ALA A 91 -3.39 0.82 -0.92
CA ALA A 91 -3.41 0.84 0.55
C ALA A 91 -2.30 1.73 1.11
N SER A 92 -1.10 1.70 0.51
CA SER A 92 0.02 2.55 0.92
C SER A 92 -0.34 4.03 0.79
N ILE A 93 -0.82 4.46 -0.38
CA ILE A 93 -1.26 5.85 -0.62
C ILE A 93 -2.40 6.25 0.32
N LEU A 94 -3.44 5.40 0.42
CA LEU A 94 -4.60 5.69 1.26
C LEU A 94 -4.22 5.83 2.74
N SER A 95 -3.28 5.01 3.22
CA SER A 95 -2.84 5.05 4.62
C SER A 95 -2.26 6.41 4.99
N VAL A 96 -1.46 7.03 4.12
CA VAL A 96 -0.89 8.38 4.37
C VAL A 96 -1.99 9.42 4.51
N ILE A 97 -2.93 9.44 3.57
CA ILE A 97 -4.02 10.43 3.55
C ILE A 97 -4.95 10.24 4.75
N MET A 98 -5.34 9.00 5.04
CA MET A 98 -6.26 8.69 6.12
C MET A 98 -5.62 8.91 7.50
N GLU A 99 -4.37 8.48 7.68
CA GLU A 99 -3.64 8.68 8.94
C GLU A 99 -3.53 10.18 9.25
N ASP A 100 -3.14 11.01 8.27
CA ASP A 100 -3.05 12.46 8.48
C ASP A 100 -4.43 13.11 8.72
N ALA A 101 -5.46 12.73 7.95
CA ALA A 101 -6.81 13.26 8.13
C ALA A 101 -7.39 12.98 9.53
N ILE A 102 -7.04 11.83 10.11
CA ILE A 102 -7.44 11.46 11.47
C ILE A 102 -6.55 12.17 12.49
N GLU A 103 -5.24 11.96 12.43
CA GLU A 103 -4.32 12.37 13.51
C GLU A 103 -4.22 13.89 13.62
N SER A 104 -4.29 14.63 12.51
CA SER A 104 -4.31 16.09 12.57
C SER A 104 -5.49 16.62 13.40
N ARG A 105 -6.65 15.97 13.35
CA ARG A 105 -7.87 16.38 14.08
C ARG A 105 -7.90 15.85 15.50
N VAL A 106 -7.49 14.60 15.69
CA VAL A 106 -7.41 13.98 17.02
C VAL A 106 -6.40 14.74 17.86
N TYR A 107 -5.21 15.03 17.33
CA TYR A 107 -4.18 15.76 18.05
C TYR A 107 -4.55 17.23 18.31
N GLU A 108 -5.22 17.88 17.35
CA GLU A 108 -5.78 19.23 17.56
C GLU A 108 -6.70 19.26 18.78
N LYS A 109 -7.58 18.26 18.92
CA LYS A 109 -8.61 18.20 19.96
C LYS A 109 -8.14 17.63 21.29
N TRP A 110 -7.40 16.52 21.27
CA TRP A 110 -7.09 15.71 22.44
C TRP A 110 -5.60 15.69 22.83
N LYS A 111 -4.71 16.29 22.01
CA LYS A 111 -3.25 16.36 22.26
C LYS A 111 -2.61 14.99 22.48
N ASN A 112 -3.14 13.97 21.81
CA ASN A 112 -2.65 12.61 21.84
C ASN A 112 -2.92 11.93 20.50
N LEU A 113 -2.13 10.92 20.16
CA LEU A 113 -2.37 10.07 18.99
C LEU A 113 -3.60 9.19 19.22
N SER A 114 -4.33 8.93 18.14
CA SER A 114 -5.54 8.10 18.22
C SER A 114 -5.21 6.63 18.37
N PRO A 115 -5.99 5.89 19.18
CA PRO A 115 -5.92 4.44 19.19
C PRO A 115 -6.43 3.85 17.87
N PHE A 116 -6.00 2.62 17.57
CA PHE A 116 -6.28 1.99 16.28
C PHE A 116 -7.77 1.66 16.07
N ASP A 117 -8.50 1.38 17.14
CA ASP A 117 -9.94 1.13 17.10
C ASP A 117 -10.73 2.35 16.60
N LEU A 118 -10.38 3.56 17.05
CA LEU A 118 -10.95 4.81 16.53
C LEU A 118 -10.70 4.95 15.03
N LYS A 119 -9.48 4.67 14.56
CA LYS A 119 -9.14 4.71 13.13
C LYS A 119 -10.00 3.72 12.33
N CYS A 120 -10.22 2.53 12.88
CA CYS A 120 -11.09 1.53 12.27
C CYS A 120 -12.55 1.98 12.22
N GLU A 121 -13.07 2.64 13.25
CA GLU A 121 -14.43 3.21 13.24
C GLU A 121 -14.58 4.27 12.17
N ILE A 122 -13.64 5.22 12.09
CA ILE A 122 -13.62 6.25 11.05
C ILE A 122 -13.55 5.61 9.66
N LEU A 123 -12.70 4.62 9.46
CA LEU A 123 -12.56 3.93 8.18
C LEU A 123 -13.88 3.27 7.75
N ARG A 124 -14.57 2.56 8.66
CA ARG A 124 -15.89 1.95 8.38
C ARG A 124 -16.94 3.00 8.01
N LEU A 125 -16.94 4.15 8.70
CA LEU A 125 -17.84 5.25 8.36
C LEU A 125 -17.51 5.85 6.99
N TRP A 126 -16.23 6.04 6.68
CA TRP A 126 -15.76 6.51 5.38
C TRP A 126 -16.18 5.57 4.25
N GLU A 127 -16.03 4.26 4.42
CA GLU A 127 -16.49 3.25 3.45
C GLU A 127 -18.00 3.32 3.26
N ALA A 128 -18.78 3.37 4.34
CA ALA A 128 -20.24 3.49 4.28
C ALA A 128 -20.69 4.78 3.56
N LEU A 129 -19.97 5.89 3.72
CA LEU A 129 -20.22 7.14 3.02
C LEU A 129 -19.88 7.05 1.53
N ARG A 130 -18.74 6.42 1.21
CA ARG A 130 -18.25 6.20 -0.16
C ARG A 130 -19.21 5.33 -0.95
N ASP A 131 -19.65 4.22 -0.38
CA ASP A 131 -20.53 3.24 -1.05
C ASP A 131 -21.93 3.82 -1.29
N LYS A 132 -22.39 4.72 -0.40
CA LYS A 132 -23.62 5.51 -0.60
C LYS A 132 -23.43 6.68 -1.59
N GLY A 133 -22.22 6.90 -2.10
CA GLY A 133 -21.89 7.99 -3.01
C GLY A 133 -22.06 9.38 -2.39
N ILE A 134 -21.95 9.51 -1.06
CA ILE A 134 -22.24 10.76 -0.34
C ILE A 134 -21.26 11.88 -0.72
N TYR A 135 -19.98 11.55 -0.96
CA TYR A 135 -18.97 12.52 -1.38
C TYR A 135 -19.24 13.20 -2.73
N ARG A 136 -20.20 12.69 -3.53
CA ARG A 136 -20.63 13.26 -4.81
C ARG A 136 -21.87 14.16 -4.70
N LYS A 137 -22.38 14.39 -3.48
CA LYS A 137 -23.60 15.17 -3.22
C LYS A 137 -23.26 16.59 -2.75
N GLU A 138 -24.10 17.57 -3.11
CA GLU A 138 -23.94 18.97 -2.69
C GLU A 138 -24.16 19.14 -1.17
N ASP A 139 -25.11 18.41 -0.59
CA ASP A 139 -25.47 18.43 0.84
C ASP A 139 -24.64 17.44 1.68
N LYS A 140 -23.45 17.04 1.20
CA LYS A 140 -22.63 15.99 1.82
C LYS A 140 -22.39 16.18 3.31
N THR A 141 -22.12 17.40 3.76
CA THR A 141 -21.82 17.69 5.18
C THR A 141 -22.98 17.33 6.09
N ASN A 142 -24.21 17.64 5.68
CA ASN A 142 -25.41 17.28 6.44
C ASN A 142 -25.63 15.77 6.47
N ARG A 143 -25.36 15.09 5.34
CA ARG A 143 -25.47 13.62 5.25
C ARG A 143 -24.42 12.90 6.09
N ILE A 144 -23.18 13.39 6.08
CA ILE A 144 -22.09 12.90 6.92
C ILE A 144 -22.49 13.05 8.38
N ARG A 145 -22.89 14.26 8.80
CA ARG A 145 -23.33 14.52 10.18
C ARG A 145 -24.44 13.57 10.62
N LYS A 146 -25.48 13.41 9.80
CA LYS A 146 -26.60 12.50 10.12
C LYS A 146 -26.13 11.05 10.32
N LEU A 147 -25.24 10.55 9.46
CA LEU A 147 -24.75 9.17 9.57
C LEU A 147 -23.87 9.00 10.81
N VAL A 148 -23.02 9.97 11.11
CA VAL A 148 -22.18 9.96 12.32
C VAL A 148 -23.05 10.03 13.59
N GLU A 149 -24.08 10.87 13.60
CA GLU A 149 -25.04 10.97 14.71
C GLU A 149 -25.82 9.66 14.93
N GLU A 150 -26.29 9.02 13.87
CA GLU A 150 -26.91 7.68 13.91
C GLU A 150 -25.95 6.59 14.42
N HIS A 151 -24.64 6.74 14.20
CA HIS A 151 -23.62 5.82 14.71
C HIS A 151 -23.36 6.06 16.20
N ILE A 152 -23.08 7.30 16.59
CA ILE A 152 -22.72 7.68 17.96
C ILE A 152 -23.89 7.53 18.93
N SER A 153 -25.12 7.77 18.49
CA SER A 153 -26.32 7.58 19.33
C SER A 153 -26.51 6.15 19.85
N LYS A 154 -25.87 5.16 19.20
CA LYS A 154 -25.89 3.74 19.63
C LYS A 154 -24.83 3.41 20.68
N SER A 155 -23.94 4.34 20.99
CA SER A 155 -22.89 4.16 22.00
C SER A 155 -23.43 4.39 23.42
N ASN A 156 -22.71 3.87 24.41
CA ASN A 156 -22.98 4.07 25.83
C ASN A 156 -22.29 5.32 26.41
N LEU A 157 -21.80 6.22 25.55
CA LEU A 157 -21.12 7.46 25.94
C LEU A 157 -22.09 8.45 26.61
N SER A 158 -21.56 9.36 27.41
CA SER A 158 -22.33 10.50 27.94
C SER A 158 -22.78 11.43 26.81
N GLU A 159 -23.80 12.27 27.02
CA GLU A 159 -24.25 13.21 25.99
C GLU A 159 -23.17 14.24 25.62
N GLU A 160 -22.34 14.64 26.58
CA GLU A 160 -21.17 15.48 26.35
C GLU A 160 -20.14 14.77 25.46
N GLU A 161 -19.78 13.52 25.80
CA GLU A 161 -18.85 12.72 25.00
C GLU A 161 -19.38 12.46 23.59
N LYS A 162 -20.68 12.14 23.44
CA LYS A 162 -21.31 11.96 22.12
C LYS A 162 -21.17 13.20 21.26
N LYS A 163 -21.40 14.39 21.83
CA LYS A 163 -21.23 15.65 21.12
C LYS A 163 -19.79 15.86 20.68
N GLU A 164 -18.82 15.56 21.55
CA GLU A 164 -17.41 15.68 21.22
C GLU A 164 -16.99 14.75 20.08
N TYR A 165 -17.37 13.47 20.14
CA TYR A 165 -17.09 12.50 19.08
C TYR A 165 -17.78 12.88 17.78
N LEU A 166 -19.02 13.37 17.84
CA LEU A 166 -19.78 13.80 16.65
C LEU A 166 -19.03 14.91 15.90
N GLU A 167 -18.56 15.92 16.62
CA GLU A 167 -17.78 17.01 16.04
C GLU A 167 -16.47 16.52 15.43
N LEU A 168 -15.73 15.68 16.16
CA LEU A 168 -14.46 15.12 15.70
C LEU A 168 -14.65 14.28 14.43
N TYR A 169 -15.56 13.30 14.46
CA TYR A 169 -15.79 12.38 13.35
C TYR A 169 -16.29 13.12 12.12
N CYS A 170 -17.19 14.11 12.29
CA CYS A 170 -17.61 14.97 11.18
C CYS A 170 -16.44 15.75 10.59
N SER A 171 -15.55 16.31 11.43
CA SER A 171 -14.42 17.10 10.95
C SER A 171 -13.44 16.27 10.11
N ILE A 172 -13.18 15.03 10.52
CA ILE A 172 -12.32 14.08 9.80
C ILE A 172 -12.99 13.65 8.49
N LEU A 173 -14.24 13.18 8.55
CA LEU A 173 -14.96 12.65 7.39
C LEU A 173 -15.33 13.73 6.37
N CYS A 174 -15.30 15.01 6.75
CA CYS A 174 -15.46 16.12 5.82
C CYS A 174 -14.16 16.57 5.14
N ASP A 175 -13.00 15.95 5.46
CA ASP A 175 -11.73 16.25 4.80
C ASP A 175 -11.85 16.01 3.29
N GLU A 176 -11.56 17.03 2.49
CA GLU A 176 -11.75 17.00 1.04
C GLU A 176 -10.87 15.95 0.36
N ARG A 177 -9.76 15.54 0.97
CA ARG A 177 -8.83 14.55 0.39
C ARG A 177 -9.42 13.14 0.38
N LEU A 178 -10.36 12.86 1.29
CA LEU A 178 -11.04 11.56 1.38
C LEU A 178 -11.95 11.25 0.18
N LYS A 179 -12.24 12.24 -0.68
CA LYS A 179 -13.01 12.05 -1.92
C LYS A 179 -12.15 11.83 -3.16
N TYR A 180 -10.83 12.01 -3.04
CA TYR A 180 -9.93 11.99 -4.19
C TYR A 180 -9.80 10.58 -4.78
N ASN A 181 -9.53 10.52 -6.09
CA ASN A 181 -9.10 9.28 -6.72
C ASN A 181 -7.60 9.06 -6.45
N ILE A 182 -7.08 7.86 -6.72
CA ILE A 182 -5.68 7.51 -6.44
C ILE A 182 -4.69 8.48 -7.10
N PRO A 183 -4.81 8.86 -8.39
CA PRO A 183 -3.91 9.87 -8.98
C PRO A 183 -3.87 11.20 -8.24
N LYS A 184 -5.02 11.66 -7.74
CA LYS A 184 -5.11 12.90 -6.97
C LYS A 184 -4.60 12.72 -5.53
N MET A 185 -4.74 11.54 -4.93
CA MET A 185 -4.12 11.21 -3.64
C MET A 185 -2.59 11.17 -3.74
N ILE A 186 -2.03 10.63 -4.83
CA ILE A 186 -0.58 10.68 -5.11
C ILE A 186 -0.09 12.13 -5.13
N GLU A 187 -0.83 13.05 -5.76
CA GLU A 187 -0.49 14.48 -5.73
C GLU A 187 -0.47 15.05 -4.31
N GLU A 188 -1.43 14.68 -3.47
CA GLU A 188 -1.48 15.13 -2.08
C GLU A 188 -0.34 14.53 -1.24
N CYS A 189 0.14 13.33 -1.56
CA CYS A 189 1.26 12.70 -0.86
C CYS A 189 2.56 13.53 -0.95
N LYS A 190 2.72 14.43 -1.94
CA LYS A 190 3.86 15.38 -2.01
C LYS A 190 4.00 16.28 -0.79
N ARG A 191 2.92 16.46 -0.02
CA ARG A 191 2.94 17.24 1.22
C ARG A 191 3.69 16.53 2.34
N PHE A 192 3.84 15.21 2.24
CA PHE A 192 4.38 14.34 3.28
C PHE A 192 5.66 13.62 2.83
N LEU A 193 5.72 13.25 1.55
CA LEU A 193 6.77 12.42 0.96
C LEU A 193 7.55 13.21 -0.10
N PRO A 194 8.87 12.97 -0.26
CA PRO A 194 9.70 13.61 -1.27
C PRO A 194 9.52 12.93 -2.63
N ILE A 195 8.34 13.10 -3.24
CA ILE A 195 7.96 12.43 -4.49
C ILE A 195 7.71 13.42 -5.64
N GLU A 196 8.13 14.68 -5.50
CA GLU A 196 7.84 15.74 -6.48
C GLU A 196 8.30 15.41 -7.90
N ASP A 197 9.49 14.81 -8.05
CA ASP A 197 10.06 14.38 -9.33
C ASP A 197 9.64 12.95 -9.72
N LYS A 198 9.01 12.20 -8.81
CA LYS A 198 8.55 10.82 -9.01
C LYS A 198 7.02 10.67 -9.12
N GLU A 199 6.27 11.77 -9.05
CA GLU A 199 4.80 11.75 -9.12
C GLU A 199 4.29 11.04 -10.37
N GLN A 200 4.89 11.33 -11.52
CA GLN A 200 4.49 10.72 -12.79
C GLN A 200 4.81 9.21 -12.81
N LEU A 201 5.95 8.80 -12.24
CA LEU A 201 6.31 7.39 -12.10
C LEU A 201 5.25 6.62 -11.31
N LEU A 202 4.76 7.19 -10.20
CA LEU A 202 3.72 6.58 -9.37
C LEU A 202 2.37 6.53 -10.10
N LYS A 203 2.00 7.58 -10.82
CA LYS A 203 0.78 7.60 -11.66
C LYS A 203 0.83 6.57 -12.78
N ASP A 204 1.98 6.41 -13.43
CA ASP A 204 2.20 5.41 -14.47
C ASP A 204 2.15 3.99 -13.89
N THR A 205 2.74 3.79 -12.71
CA THR A 205 2.68 2.52 -11.97
C THR A 205 1.22 2.16 -11.65
N TRP A 206 0.44 3.09 -11.12
CA TRP A 206 -0.99 2.87 -10.88
C TRP A 206 -1.77 2.55 -12.16
N LYS A 207 -1.45 3.22 -13.28
CA LYS A 207 -2.07 2.96 -14.58
C LYS A 207 -1.78 1.55 -15.08
N ILE A 208 -0.55 1.06 -14.94
CA ILE A 208 -0.16 -0.32 -15.26
C ILE A 208 -0.98 -1.27 -14.39
N LEU A 209 -0.95 -1.09 -13.07
CA LEU A 209 -1.69 -1.92 -12.13
C LEU A 209 -3.19 -2.00 -12.47
N ASN A 210 -3.81 -0.85 -12.79
CA ASN A 210 -5.22 -0.76 -13.15
C ASN A 210 -5.57 -1.45 -14.49
N LYS A 211 -4.65 -1.46 -15.47
CA LYS A 211 -4.83 -2.12 -16.78
C LYS A 211 -5.11 -3.62 -16.64
N TYR A 212 -4.51 -4.26 -15.64
CA TYR A 212 -4.52 -5.71 -15.43
C TYR A 212 -5.44 -6.18 -14.30
N THR A 213 -6.16 -5.28 -13.61
CA THR A 213 -6.99 -5.66 -12.43
C THR A 213 -8.33 -6.30 -12.79
N HIS A 214 -8.85 -6.01 -13.97
CA HIS A 214 -10.18 -6.47 -14.41
C HIS A 214 -10.06 -7.29 -15.69
N PHE A 215 -11.15 -7.97 -16.06
CA PHE A 215 -11.29 -8.58 -17.38
C PHE A 215 -11.37 -7.46 -18.43
N THR A 216 -10.21 -7.05 -18.96
CA THR A 216 -10.07 -5.95 -19.91
C THR A 216 -9.70 -6.48 -21.31
N ASN A 217 -9.79 -5.63 -22.32
CA ASN A 217 -9.29 -5.97 -23.66
C ASN A 217 -7.82 -6.40 -23.64
N THR A 218 -7.00 -5.85 -22.74
CA THR A 218 -5.61 -6.29 -22.58
C THR A 218 -5.51 -7.77 -22.22
N PHE A 219 -6.38 -8.27 -21.34
CA PHE A 219 -6.44 -9.71 -21.06
C PHE A 219 -6.83 -10.49 -22.30
N CYS A 220 -7.88 -10.06 -23.02
CA CYS A 220 -8.32 -10.71 -24.25
C CYS A 220 -7.23 -10.74 -25.32
N ASP A 221 -6.50 -9.64 -25.52
CA ASP A 221 -5.42 -9.53 -26.50
C ASP A 221 -4.29 -10.52 -26.18
N ILE A 222 -3.90 -10.62 -24.91
CA ILE A 222 -2.88 -11.60 -24.46
C ILE A 222 -3.34 -13.04 -24.72
N VAL A 223 -4.61 -13.35 -24.43
CA VAL A 223 -5.18 -14.69 -24.66
C VAL A 223 -5.33 -15.00 -26.15
N LEU A 224 -5.61 -14.01 -26.99
CA LEU A 224 -5.67 -14.19 -28.43
C LEU A 224 -4.28 -14.47 -29.03
N ASP A 225 -3.25 -13.81 -28.49
CA ASP A 225 -1.86 -14.02 -28.89
C ASP A 225 -1.29 -15.35 -28.37
N ASP A 226 -1.63 -15.75 -27.14
CA ASP A 226 -1.24 -17.01 -26.50
C ASP A 226 -2.42 -17.65 -25.73
N PRO A 227 -3.22 -18.52 -26.38
CA PRO A 227 -4.38 -19.14 -25.74
C PRO A 227 -4.03 -20.06 -24.56
N ASP A 228 -2.82 -20.62 -24.54
CA ASP A 228 -2.39 -21.53 -23.48
C ASP A 228 -2.23 -20.79 -22.14
N PHE A 229 -2.03 -19.46 -22.20
CA PHE A 229 -1.96 -18.57 -21.04
C PHE A 229 -3.20 -18.60 -20.14
N VAL A 230 -4.37 -19.06 -20.66
CA VAL A 230 -5.60 -19.24 -19.87
C VAL A 230 -5.57 -20.51 -19.03
N PHE A 231 -4.83 -21.52 -19.48
CA PHE A 231 -4.90 -22.87 -18.93
C PHE A 231 -3.69 -23.21 -18.06
N ILE A 232 -2.53 -22.65 -18.39
CA ILE A 232 -1.26 -22.93 -17.73
C ILE A 232 -0.46 -21.64 -17.57
N GLU A 233 0.20 -21.48 -16.42
CA GLU A 233 1.10 -20.36 -16.20
C GLU A 233 2.35 -20.51 -17.07
N THR A 234 2.65 -19.56 -17.94
CA THR A 234 3.86 -19.59 -18.78
C THR A 234 4.70 -18.35 -18.55
N MET A 235 6.00 -18.47 -18.84
CA MET A 235 6.87 -17.30 -18.87
C MET A 235 6.42 -16.40 -20.02
N ASN A 236 6.11 -15.14 -19.70
CA ASN A 236 5.85 -14.10 -20.69
C ASN A 236 6.76 -12.92 -20.36
N GLU A 237 7.75 -12.67 -21.20
CA GLU A 237 8.79 -11.66 -20.94
C GLU A 237 8.22 -10.26 -20.75
N ASN A 238 7.23 -9.86 -21.55
CA ASN A 238 6.65 -8.52 -21.46
C ASN A 238 5.86 -8.36 -20.16
N LEU A 239 5.04 -9.34 -19.80
CA LEU A 239 4.29 -9.33 -18.55
C LEU A 239 5.21 -9.42 -17.34
N PHE A 240 6.27 -10.23 -17.39
CA PHE A 240 7.27 -10.28 -16.33
C PHE A 240 7.91 -8.91 -16.09
N LYS A 241 8.38 -8.24 -17.14
CA LYS A 241 9.01 -6.91 -17.03
C LYS A 241 8.05 -5.84 -16.49
N GLU A 242 6.81 -5.80 -16.98
CA GLU A 242 5.79 -4.87 -16.48
C GLU A 242 5.43 -5.17 -15.01
N CYS A 243 5.29 -6.45 -14.66
CA CYS A 243 4.94 -6.87 -13.31
C CYS A 243 6.07 -6.60 -12.31
N PHE A 244 7.31 -6.93 -12.68
CA PHE A 244 8.49 -6.62 -11.89
C PHE A 244 8.61 -5.11 -11.63
N ARG A 245 8.47 -4.28 -12.66
CA ARG A 245 8.53 -2.82 -12.51
C ARG A 245 7.43 -2.30 -11.58
N ALA A 246 6.19 -2.80 -11.73
CA ALA A 246 5.09 -2.42 -10.87
C ALA A 246 5.31 -2.85 -9.42
N TYR A 247 5.82 -4.07 -9.21
CA TYR A 247 6.21 -4.59 -7.90
C TYR A 247 7.30 -3.75 -7.26
N PHE A 248 8.41 -3.52 -7.96
CA PHE A 248 9.55 -2.73 -7.48
C PHE A 248 9.10 -1.32 -7.04
N ASN A 249 8.39 -0.60 -7.90
CA ASN A 249 7.93 0.76 -7.60
C ASN A 249 6.95 0.78 -6.41
N THR A 250 6.14 -0.27 -6.26
CA THR A 250 5.22 -0.42 -5.12
C THR A 250 5.98 -0.67 -3.83
N MET A 251 7.03 -1.49 -3.88
CA MET A 251 7.91 -1.75 -2.74
C MET A 251 8.66 -0.48 -2.30
N ASP A 252 9.25 0.24 -3.25
CA ASP A 252 9.96 1.48 -2.96
C ASP A 252 9.03 2.56 -2.39
N LEU A 253 7.82 2.71 -2.94
CA LEU A 253 6.80 3.60 -2.37
C LEU A 253 6.44 3.20 -0.94
N PHE A 254 6.25 1.91 -0.70
CA PHE A 254 5.85 1.41 0.60
C PHE A 254 6.96 1.61 1.65
N TYR A 255 8.22 1.31 1.32
CA TYR A 255 9.37 1.58 2.19
C TYR A 255 9.56 3.08 2.46
N CYS A 256 9.38 3.94 1.45
CA CYS A 256 9.37 5.39 1.63
C CYS A 256 8.33 5.82 2.69
N ILE A 257 7.11 5.29 2.62
CA ILE A 257 6.03 5.59 3.58
C ILE A 257 6.35 5.08 4.99
N LEU A 258 6.97 3.92 5.12
CA LEU A 258 7.42 3.42 6.43
C LEU A 258 8.51 4.32 7.03
N CYS A 259 9.49 4.73 6.23
CA CYS A 259 10.54 5.64 6.66
C CYS A 259 9.99 7.02 7.04
N TRP A 260 8.93 7.48 6.37
CA TRP A 260 8.21 8.69 6.76
C TRP A 260 7.56 8.55 8.13
N ARG A 261 6.87 7.43 8.39
CA ARG A 261 6.07 7.26 9.60
C ARG A 261 6.90 6.84 10.82
N PHE A 262 7.94 6.04 10.63
CA PHE A 262 8.67 5.39 11.71
C PHE A 262 10.16 5.75 11.65
N PRO A 263 10.65 6.67 12.52
CA PRO A 263 12.05 7.07 12.54
C PRO A 263 13.03 5.91 12.68
N LYS A 264 12.70 4.91 13.50
CA LYS A 264 13.53 3.70 13.65
C LYS A 264 13.65 2.91 12.35
N VAL A 265 12.56 2.78 11.57
CA VAL A 265 12.62 2.13 10.25
C VAL A 265 13.49 2.94 9.30
N LYS A 266 13.42 4.28 9.33
CA LYS A 266 14.28 5.15 8.53
C LYS A 266 15.76 4.92 8.82
N GLU A 267 16.14 4.81 10.09
CA GLU A 267 17.53 4.52 10.51
C GLU A 267 17.99 3.14 10.02
N GLU A 268 17.19 2.10 10.26
CA GLU A 268 17.51 0.73 9.84
C GLU A 268 17.60 0.59 8.31
N MET A 269 16.70 1.27 7.58
CA MET A 269 16.72 1.29 6.11
C MET A 269 17.99 1.94 5.56
N LYS A 270 18.46 3.02 6.19
CA LYS A 270 19.69 3.69 5.77
C LYS A 270 20.90 2.77 5.93
N ASP A 271 21.10 2.23 7.13
CA ASP A 271 22.36 1.60 7.50
C ASP A 271 22.47 0.16 6.98
N LYS A 272 21.34 -0.55 6.86
CA LYS A 272 21.34 -1.99 6.51
C LYS A 272 20.87 -2.25 5.09
N VAL A 273 19.79 -1.62 4.67
CA VAL A 273 19.08 -2.02 3.45
C VAL A 273 19.59 -1.25 2.24
N ILE A 274 19.51 0.09 2.24
CA ILE A 274 19.91 0.93 1.09
C ILE A 274 21.40 0.75 0.78
N ASP A 275 22.24 0.80 1.82
CA ASP A 275 23.68 0.66 1.70
C ASP A 275 24.13 -0.68 1.11
N TRP A 276 23.38 -1.75 1.41
CA TRP A 276 23.61 -3.07 0.81
C TRP A 276 23.01 -3.14 -0.59
N TRP A 277 21.79 -2.65 -0.78
CA TRP A 277 21.07 -2.65 -2.05
C TRP A 277 21.91 -2.00 -3.16
N ASN A 278 22.44 -0.81 -2.89
CA ASN A 278 23.22 -0.02 -3.85
C ASN A 278 24.58 -0.63 -4.20
N LYS A 279 25.07 -1.60 -3.41
CA LYS A 279 26.30 -2.35 -3.70
C LYS A 279 26.04 -3.60 -4.55
N ASN A 280 24.81 -4.13 -4.51
CA ASN A 280 24.48 -5.42 -5.10
C ASN A 280 23.57 -5.32 -6.34
N PHE A 281 22.85 -4.21 -6.50
CA PHE A 281 21.87 -4.02 -7.56
C PHE A 281 22.06 -2.69 -8.30
N SER A 282 21.71 -2.69 -9.59
CA SER A 282 21.79 -1.50 -10.44
C SER A 282 20.58 -0.57 -10.33
N LEU A 283 19.43 -1.10 -9.92
CA LEU A 283 18.19 -0.35 -9.75
C LEU A 283 18.10 0.17 -8.32
N HIS A 284 17.90 1.47 -8.14
CA HIS A 284 17.90 2.14 -6.84
C HIS A 284 16.49 2.31 -6.25
N LEU A 285 16.40 2.33 -4.92
CA LEU A 285 15.16 2.61 -4.18
C LEU A 285 14.96 4.13 -4.08
N GLU A 286 14.79 4.80 -5.23
CA GLU A 286 14.86 6.25 -5.36
C GLU A 286 13.89 7.01 -4.43
N LEU A 287 12.68 6.49 -4.20
CA LEU A 287 11.70 7.11 -3.30
C LEU A 287 12.14 6.99 -1.84
N THR A 288 12.64 5.81 -1.46
CA THR A 288 13.08 5.53 -0.09
C THR A 288 14.38 6.26 0.22
N GLU A 289 15.33 6.30 -0.72
CA GLU A 289 16.56 7.09 -0.61
C GLU A 289 16.25 8.57 -0.44
N GLY A 290 15.32 9.12 -1.22
CA GLY A 290 14.91 10.51 -1.13
C GLY A 290 14.41 10.92 0.27
N ILE A 291 13.75 10.02 1.00
CA ILE A 291 13.29 10.30 2.36
C ILE A 291 14.35 10.00 3.44
N VAL A 292 15.26 9.07 3.17
CA VAL A 292 16.38 8.74 4.04
C VAL A 292 17.43 9.86 4.04
N ASP A 293 17.76 10.38 2.86
CA ASP A 293 18.76 11.42 2.65
C ASP A 293 18.20 12.85 2.80
N GLY A 294 16.90 13.02 2.62
CA GLY A 294 16.24 14.31 2.74
C GLY A 294 16.16 14.82 4.19
N GLU A 295 16.79 15.97 4.47
CA GLU A 295 16.52 16.82 5.65
C GLU A 295 15.20 17.60 5.51
N LYS A 296 14.10 16.97 5.04
CA LYS A 296 12.79 17.58 5.32
C LYS A 296 12.49 17.36 6.80
N ASN A 297 13.03 18.28 7.60
CA ASN A 297 12.57 18.67 8.92
C ASN A 297 11.07 19.02 8.82
N GLY A 298 10.23 18.01 8.83
CA GLY A 298 8.85 18.14 9.27
C GLY A 298 8.87 18.08 10.78
N THR A 299 9.04 19.23 11.43
CA THR A 299 8.52 19.47 12.78
C THR A 299 7.01 19.22 12.75
N GLY A 300 6.62 17.97 12.85
CA GLY A 300 5.34 17.52 13.33
C GLY A 300 5.67 16.63 14.51
N ASP A 301 5.94 17.25 15.66
CA ASP A 301 5.83 16.54 16.93
C ASP A 301 4.48 15.78 16.91
N PRO A 302 4.49 14.52 17.39
CA PRO A 302 3.36 13.60 17.30
C PRO A 302 2.08 14.19 17.86
#